data_AF-A0A8S3WR59-F1
#
_entry.id   AF-A0A8S3WR59-F1
#
_cell.length_a   1.000
_cell.length_b   1.000
_cell.length_c   1.000
_cell.angle_alpha   90.00
_cell.angle_beta   90.00
_cell.angle_gamma   90.00
#
_symmetry.space_group_name_H-M   'P 1'
#
loop_
_entity.id
_entity.type
_entity.pdbx_description
1 polymer ?
#
loop_
_entity_poly.entity_id
_entity_poly.type
_entity_poly.pdbx_seq_one_letter_code
_entity_poly.pdbx_strand_id
1 'polypeptide(L)'
;MSDDNEGNLPKPTSEVGSVLVQTQNENVDSDGWRAMFVQQNANMCALIKALQAPKANNHVDLSEFDPDKTDTDPESWCATADLCFAENPLHGVQLVLAVSKALKGTASTWLSQIAYQGMSWSEFKVLFTTRFISTETLAATLFTLGTDKPSEKETLVACASRLMTSLTNRW
;
A
#
# COMPACT_ATOMS: atom_id res chain seq x y z
N MET A 1 -39.50 38.79 -68.76
CA MET A 1 -38.07 38.54 -68.98
C MET A 1 -37.35 39.32 -67.91
N SER A 2 -36.72 38.63 -66.95
CA SER A 2 -35.85 39.14 -65.87
C SER A 2 -36.53 40.10 -64.87
N ASP A 3 -36.17 40.19 -63.61
CA ASP A 3 -35.28 39.51 -62.66
C ASP A 3 -35.70 40.17 -61.34
N ASP A 4 -35.86 39.44 -60.24
CA ASP A 4 -35.61 40.01 -58.90
C ASP A 4 -35.44 38.88 -57.89
N ASN A 5 -34.20 38.78 -57.45
CA ASN A 5 -33.59 37.72 -56.69
C ASN A 5 -33.65 38.01 -55.18
N GLU A 6 -34.07 36.98 -54.44
CA GLU A 6 -33.72 36.59 -53.08
C GLU A 6 -33.45 37.66 -52.00
N GLY A 7 -34.33 37.65 -51.01
CA GLY A 7 -34.06 38.20 -49.69
C GLY A 7 -35.06 37.71 -48.64
N ASN A 8 -35.17 36.40 -48.40
CA ASN A 8 -35.83 35.92 -47.18
C ASN A 8 -35.33 34.53 -46.75
N LEU A 9 -34.49 34.48 -45.71
CA LEU A 9 -34.15 33.24 -45.01
C LEU A 9 -35.39 32.73 -44.25
N PRO A 10 -35.80 31.46 -44.39
CA PRO A 10 -36.68 30.84 -43.41
C PRO A 10 -35.88 30.47 -42.15
N LYS A 11 -36.30 30.98 -40.99
CA LYS A 11 -35.85 30.50 -39.67
C LYS A 11 -36.33 29.06 -39.47
N PRO A 12 -35.52 28.16 -38.86
CA PRO A 12 -35.99 26.83 -38.52
C PRO A 12 -36.95 26.91 -37.33
N THR A 13 -38.22 26.55 -37.56
CA THR A 13 -39.21 26.33 -36.50
C THR A 13 -38.95 24.97 -35.85
N SER A 14 -38.44 25.00 -34.62
CA SER A 14 -38.39 23.81 -33.76
C SER A 14 -39.77 23.57 -33.16
N GLU A 15 -40.62 22.83 -33.87
CA GLU A 15 -41.85 22.27 -33.31
C GLU A 15 -41.50 21.04 -32.46
N VAL A 16 -41.60 21.18 -31.14
CA VAL A 16 -41.90 20.05 -30.27
C VAL A 16 -43.18 20.42 -29.51
N GLY A 17 -44.30 20.34 -30.21
CA GLY A 17 -45.62 20.43 -29.61
C GLY A 17 -45.89 19.15 -28.83
N SER A 18 -45.71 19.17 -27.51
CA SER A 18 -46.35 18.20 -26.64
C SER A 18 -47.84 18.50 -26.64
N VAL A 19 -48.65 17.54 -27.10
CA VAL A 19 -50.12 17.63 -27.07
C VAL A 19 -50.56 17.80 -25.62
N LEU A 20 -51.07 18.99 -25.28
CA LEU A 20 -51.76 19.26 -24.03
C LEU A 20 -53.06 18.45 -24.01
N VAL A 21 -53.00 17.26 -23.40
CA VAL A 21 -54.19 16.57 -22.91
C VAL A 21 -54.73 17.41 -21.75
N GLN A 22 -55.72 18.26 -22.06
CA GLN A 22 -56.56 18.88 -21.05
C GLN A 22 -57.42 17.78 -20.41
N THR A 23 -57.07 17.37 -19.20
CA THR A 23 -58.03 16.71 -18.32
C THR A 23 -57.84 17.26 -16.91
N GLN A 24 -58.91 17.86 -16.42
CA GLN A 24 -59.07 18.52 -15.12
C GLN A 24 -58.50 17.67 -13.96
N ASN A 25 -57.43 18.15 -13.30
CA ASN A 25 -57.23 18.05 -11.84
C ASN A 25 -56.02 18.90 -11.38
N GLU A 26 -56.24 20.16 -11.03
CA GLU A 26 -55.20 21.17 -10.76
C GLU A 26 -54.43 21.02 -9.42
N ASN A 27 -54.44 19.85 -8.77
CA ASN A 27 -53.67 19.64 -7.52
C ASN A 27 -52.81 18.38 -7.47
N VAL A 28 -52.75 17.59 -8.54
CA VAL A 28 -52.03 16.29 -8.52
C VAL A 28 -50.63 16.36 -9.14
N ASP A 29 -50.37 17.34 -10.01
CA ASP A 29 -49.15 17.32 -10.82
C ASP A 29 -47.96 18.01 -10.12
N SER A 30 -48.18 19.12 -9.41
CA SER A 30 -47.09 19.87 -8.76
C SER A 30 -46.38 19.06 -7.68
N ASP A 31 -47.12 18.30 -6.86
CA ASP A 31 -46.54 17.48 -5.79
C ASP A 31 -45.83 16.23 -6.34
N GLY A 32 -46.31 15.65 -7.44
CA GLY A 32 -45.66 14.51 -8.10
C GLY A 32 -44.31 14.89 -8.71
N TRP A 33 -44.26 16.01 -9.45
CA TRP A 33 -43.01 16.55 -9.98
C TRP A 33 -42.02 16.93 -8.88
N ARG A 34 -42.52 17.50 -7.78
CA ARG A 34 -41.70 17.88 -6.62
C ARG A 34 -41.13 16.67 -5.90
N ALA A 35 -41.93 15.62 -5.70
CA ALA A 35 -41.45 14.35 -5.13
C ALA A 35 -40.40 13.67 -6.01
N MET A 36 -40.60 13.67 -7.33
CA MET A 36 -39.64 13.11 -8.29
C MET A 36 -38.30 13.85 -8.27
N PHE A 37 -38.32 15.18 -8.20
CA PHE A 37 -37.11 16.00 -8.13
C PHE A 37 -36.34 15.80 -6.82
N VAL A 38 -37.07 15.69 -5.70
CA VAL A 38 -36.48 15.36 -4.39
C VAL A 38 -35.85 13.97 -4.42
N GLN A 39 -36.50 12.99 -5.04
CA GLN A 39 -35.95 11.65 -5.18
C GLN A 39 -34.68 11.63 -6.06
N GLN A 40 -34.67 12.38 -7.16
CA GLN A 40 -33.50 12.51 -8.01
C GLN A 40 -32.34 13.18 -7.26
N ASN A 41 -32.60 14.25 -6.52
CA ASN A 41 -31.60 14.92 -5.69
C ASN A 41 -31.06 13.99 -4.58
N ALA A 42 -31.93 13.21 -3.94
CA ALA A 42 -31.50 12.22 -2.94
C ALA A 42 -30.60 11.14 -3.56
N ASN A 43 -30.97 10.64 -4.73
CA ASN A 43 -30.17 9.66 -5.47
C ASN A 43 -28.82 10.24 -5.91
N MET A 44 -28.79 11.50 -6.36
CA MET A 44 -27.55 12.19 -6.73
C MET A 44 -26.65 12.42 -5.51
N CYS A 45 -27.19 12.85 -4.38
CA CYS A 45 -26.44 12.97 -3.13
C CYS A 45 -25.88 11.62 -2.67
N ALA A 46 -26.65 10.54 -2.81
CA ALA A 46 -26.18 9.19 -2.50
C ALA A 46 -25.04 8.75 -3.44
N LEU A 47 -25.15 9.04 -4.73
CA LEU A 47 -24.10 8.77 -5.71
C LEU A 47 -22.83 9.57 -5.41
N ILE A 48 -22.96 10.88 -5.12
CA ILE A 48 -21.83 11.73 -4.74
C ILE A 48 -21.17 11.19 -3.48
N LYS A 49 -21.94 10.80 -2.45
CA LYS A 49 -21.38 10.18 -1.23
C LYS A 49 -20.69 8.85 -1.53
N ALA A 50 -21.22 8.03 -2.44
CA ALA A 50 -20.58 6.77 -2.84
C ALA A 50 -19.28 7.00 -3.63
N LEU A 51 -19.20 8.07 -4.42
CA LEU A 51 -18.00 8.45 -5.18
C LEU A 51 -16.97 9.20 -4.32
N GLN A 52 -17.42 9.95 -3.32
CA GLN A 52 -16.60 10.65 -2.34
C GLN A 52 -16.19 9.78 -1.16
N ALA A 53 -16.83 8.62 -0.98
CA ALA A 53 -16.36 7.62 -0.03
C ALA A 53 -14.89 7.37 -0.37
N PRO A 54 -13.95 7.68 0.55
CA PRO A 54 -12.55 7.44 0.29
C PRO A 54 -12.45 5.97 -0.07
N LYS A 55 -11.99 5.65 -1.28
CA LYS A 55 -11.36 4.34 -1.47
C LYS A 55 -10.33 4.29 -0.38
N ALA A 56 -10.51 3.41 0.60
CA ALA A 56 -9.55 3.17 1.65
C ALA A 56 -8.28 2.69 0.94
N ASN A 57 -7.47 3.65 0.51
CA ASN A 57 -6.11 3.41 0.14
C ASN A 57 -5.51 3.00 1.47
N ASN A 58 -5.42 1.69 1.70
CA ASN A 58 -4.66 1.08 2.78
C ASN A 58 -3.17 1.35 2.53
N HIS A 59 -2.82 2.62 2.34
CA HIS A 59 -1.48 3.11 2.14
C HIS A 59 -0.89 3.23 3.52
N VAL A 60 -0.42 2.10 4.03
CA VAL A 60 0.44 2.08 5.19
C VAL A 60 1.70 2.84 4.80
N ASP A 61 1.89 4.02 5.37
CA ASP A 61 3.07 4.83 5.13
C ASP A 61 4.15 4.39 6.13
N LEU A 62 5.05 3.54 5.64
CA LEU A 62 6.18 3.08 6.44
C LEU A 62 7.29 4.14 6.40
N SER A 63 7.97 4.33 7.52
CA SER A 63 9.15 5.17 7.59
C SER A 63 10.24 4.67 6.62
N GLU A 64 11.02 5.59 6.07
CA GLU A 64 12.11 5.26 5.16
C GLU A 64 13.22 4.48 5.89
N PHE A 65 13.60 3.32 5.36
CA PHE A 65 14.71 2.53 5.85
C PHE A 65 15.82 2.51 4.81
N ASP A 66 16.97 3.03 5.23
CA ASP A 66 18.18 3.04 4.43
C ASP A 66 19.32 2.38 5.22
N PRO A 67 19.77 1.17 4.82
CA PRO A 67 20.85 0.46 5.50
C PRO A 67 22.21 1.14 5.28
N ASP A 68 22.33 2.04 4.30
CA ASP A 68 23.58 2.73 3.98
C ASP A 68 23.78 3.99 4.86
N LYS A 69 22.77 4.37 5.67
CA LYS A 69 22.85 5.46 6.66
C LYS A 69 23.11 4.89 8.06
N THR A 70 24.11 5.44 8.74
CA THR A 70 24.56 4.99 10.07
C THR A 70 23.53 5.20 11.19
N ASP A 71 22.51 6.04 10.98
CA ASP A 71 21.47 6.34 11.97
C ASP A 71 20.22 5.45 11.86
N THR A 72 20.24 4.42 11.01
CA THR A 72 19.06 3.57 10.78
C THR A 72 19.20 2.21 11.47
N ASP A 73 18.49 2.02 12.57
CA ASP A 73 18.43 0.73 13.26
C ASP A 73 17.42 -0.22 12.57
N PRO A 74 17.85 -1.37 12.01
CA PRO A 74 16.95 -2.31 11.33
C PRO A 74 15.94 -2.96 12.27
N GLU A 75 16.30 -3.16 13.53
CA GLU A 75 15.41 -3.76 14.54
C GLU A 75 14.25 -2.82 14.90
N SER A 76 14.54 -1.53 15.14
CA SER A 76 13.52 -0.55 15.48
C SER A 76 12.57 -0.26 14.31
N TRP A 77 13.10 -0.24 13.09
CA TRP A 77 12.29 -0.12 11.89
C TRP A 77 11.36 -1.33 11.70
N CYS A 78 11.90 -2.53 11.87
CA CYS A 78 11.12 -3.76 11.76
C CYS A 78 10.00 -3.82 12.81
N ALA A 79 10.26 -3.41 14.05
CA ALA A 79 9.25 -3.32 15.10
C ALA A 79 8.14 -2.30 14.78
N THR A 80 8.50 -1.14 14.21
CA THR A 80 7.54 -0.13 13.77
C THR A 80 6.66 -0.65 12.65
N ALA A 81 7.27 -1.30 11.65
CA ALA A 81 6.56 -1.93 10.55
C ALA A 81 5.61 -3.03 11.05
N ASP A 82 6.05 -3.83 12.03
CA ASP A 82 5.23 -4.87 12.67
C ASP A 82 3.94 -4.31 13.27
N LEU A 83 4.03 -3.16 13.94
CA LEU A 83 2.86 -2.46 14.49
C LEU A 83 1.92 -2.00 13.38
N CYS A 84 2.46 -1.44 12.31
CA CYS A 84 1.67 -0.97 11.17
C CYS A 84 0.92 -2.11 10.45
N PHE A 85 1.56 -3.28 10.30
CA PHE A 85 0.93 -4.46 9.69
C PHE A 85 0.03 -5.23 10.66
N ALA A 86 0.17 -5.05 11.97
CA ALA A 86 -0.76 -5.60 12.96
C ALA A 86 -2.15 -4.96 12.86
N GLU A 87 -2.22 -3.65 12.58
CA GLU A 87 -3.50 -2.96 12.36
C GLU A 87 -4.11 -3.24 10.98
N ASN A 88 -3.27 -3.42 9.96
CA ASN A 88 -3.71 -3.72 8.60
C ASN A 88 -2.84 -4.81 7.96
N PRO A 89 -3.27 -6.08 7.99
CA PRO A 89 -2.47 -7.18 7.45
C PRO A 89 -2.45 -7.13 5.93
N LEU A 90 -1.37 -6.59 5.37
CA LEU A 90 -1.11 -6.55 3.93
C LEU A 90 -0.49 -7.87 3.46
N HIS A 91 -0.92 -8.32 2.27
CA HIS A 91 -0.49 -9.60 1.70
C HIS A 91 -0.01 -9.42 0.25
N GLY A 92 0.98 -10.21 -0.14
CA GLY A 92 1.46 -10.32 -1.52
C GLY A 92 1.90 -8.96 -2.09
N VAL A 93 1.28 -8.55 -3.20
CA VAL A 93 1.72 -7.36 -3.97
C VAL A 93 1.57 -6.06 -3.19
N GLN A 94 0.53 -5.92 -2.36
CA GLN A 94 0.34 -4.70 -1.56
C GLN A 94 1.42 -4.56 -0.49
N LEU A 95 1.83 -5.68 0.11
CA LEU A 95 2.93 -5.71 1.05
C LEU A 95 4.24 -5.31 0.38
N VAL A 96 4.56 -5.95 -0.75
CA VAL A 96 5.80 -5.66 -1.50
C VAL A 96 5.85 -4.20 -1.95
N LEU A 97 4.73 -3.61 -2.37
CA LEU A 97 4.66 -2.19 -2.74
C LEU A 97 4.82 -1.23 -1.56
N ALA A 98 4.26 -1.55 -0.40
CA ALA A 98 4.43 -0.74 0.81
C ALA A 98 5.89 -0.79 1.29
N VAL A 99 6.47 -1.99 1.33
CA VAL A 99 7.86 -2.20 1.73
C VAL A 99 8.84 -1.61 0.70
N SER A 100 8.57 -1.69 -0.60
CA SER A 100 9.47 -1.12 -1.62
C SER A 100 9.54 0.40 -1.60
N LYS A 101 8.45 1.06 -1.16
CA LYS A 101 8.45 2.51 -0.92
C LYS A 101 9.29 2.90 0.30
N ALA A 102 9.27 2.06 1.32
CA ALA A 102 9.98 2.27 2.57
C ALA A 102 11.48 1.97 2.47
N LEU A 103 11.85 0.88 1.79
CA LEU A 103 13.24 0.47 1.65
C LEU A 103 13.97 1.30 0.58
N LYS A 104 15.20 1.72 0.89
CA LYS A 104 16.08 2.49 -0.01
C LYS A 104 17.43 1.81 -0.22
N GLY A 105 18.13 2.30 -1.24
CA GLY A 105 19.50 1.87 -1.54
C GLY A 105 19.63 0.36 -1.71
N THR A 106 20.57 -0.20 -0.95
CA THR A 106 20.87 -1.64 -0.98
C THR A 106 19.67 -2.51 -0.56
N ALA A 107 18.81 -2.03 0.35
CA ALA A 107 17.64 -2.78 0.80
C ALA A 107 16.54 -2.89 -0.27
N SER A 108 16.35 -1.85 -1.08
CA SER A 108 15.40 -1.87 -2.20
C SER A 108 15.83 -2.88 -3.29
N THR A 109 17.14 -2.91 -3.57
CA THR A 109 17.71 -3.88 -4.51
C THR A 109 17.55 -5.31 -3.99
N TRP A 110 17.80 -5.53 -2.70
CA TRP A 110 17.60 -6.84 -2.06
C TRP A 110 16.13 -7.28 -2.07
N LEU A 111 15.18 -6.37 -1.81
CA LEU A 111 13.75 -6.69 -1.87
C LEU A 111 13.35 -7.25 -3.24
N SER A 112 13.89 -6.70 -4.33
CA SER A 112 13.62 -7.15 -5.68
C SER A 112 14.10 -8.58 -5.95
N GLN A 113 15.06 -9.09 -5.17
CA GLN A 113 15.59 -10.46 -5.29
C GLN A 113 14.76 -11.47 -4.51
N ILE A 114 14.12 -11.05 -3.42
CA ILE A 114 13.37 -11.95 -2.54
C ILE A 114 11.86 -11.88 -2.73
N ALA A 115 11.33 -10.81 -3.36
CA ALA A 115 9.90 -10.60 -3.49
C ALA A 115 9.25 -11.63 -4.45
N TYR A 116 8.20 -12.28 -3.97
CA TYR A 116 7.37 -13.21 -4.77
C TYR A 116 5.88 -12.97 -4.54
N GLN A 117 5.05 -13.50 -5.43
CA GLN A 117 3.60 -13.36 -5.34
C GLN A 117 3.05 -14.12 -4.12
N GLY A 118 2.29 -13.43 -3.27
CA GLY A 118 1.68 -14.04 -2.08
C GLY A 118 2.58 -14.09 -0.84
N MET A 119 3.74 -13.43 -0.86
CA MET A 119 4.58 -13.27 0.34
C MET A 119 3.77 -12.68 1.50
N SER A 120 3.87 -13.31 2.67
CA SER A 120 3.31 -12.80 3.91
C SER A 120 4.30 -11.92 4.66
N TRP A 121 3.80 -11.03 5.53
CA TRP A 121 4.66 -10.21 6.38
C TRP A 121 5.58 -11.05 7.27
N SER A 122 5.09 -12.18 7.79
CA SER A 122 5.87 -13.07 8.64
C SER A 122 7.10 -13.66 7.94
N GLU A 123 6.96 -14.07 6.67
CA GLU A 123 8.07 -14.58 5.88
C GLU A 123 9.06 -13.47 5.55
N PHE A 124 8.55 -12.29 5.18
CA PHE A 124 9.39 -11.12 4.93
C PHE A 124 10.22 -10.75 6.17
N LYS A 125 9.60 -10.73 7.35
CA LYS A 125 10.25 -10.41 8.63
C LYS A 125 11.41 -11.35 8.93
N VAL A 126 11.25 -12.66 8.69
CA VAL A 126 12.31 -13.65 8.87
C VAL A 126 13.49 -13.38 7.92
N LEU A 127 13.20 -13.14 6.64
CA LEU A 127 14.24 -12.82 5.65
C LEU A 127 14.96 -11.51 5.98
N PHE A 128 14.22 -10.50 6.41
CA PHE A 128 14.76 -9.20 6.79
C PHE A 128 15.67 -9.30 8.02
N THR A 129 15.20 -10.00 9.05
CA THR A 129 15.97 -10.25 10.29
C THR A 129 17.24 -11.03 9.97
N THR A 130 17.16 -12.05 9.11
CA THR A 130 18.33 -12.84 8.73
C THR A 130 19.37 -12.01 7.97
N ARG A 131 18.94 -11.03 7.18
CA ARG A 131 19.84 -10.24 6.33
C ARG A 131 20.44 -9.02 7.01
N PHE A 132 19.64 -8.28 7.79
CA PHE A 132 20.01 -6.98 8.34
C PHE A 132 20.20 -6.97 9.86
N ILE A 133 19.63 -7.93 10.58
CA ILE A 133 19.72 -8.01 12.05
C ILE A 133 20.71 -9.11 12.47
N SER A 134 20.69 -10.26 11.80
CA SER A 134 21.60 -11.39 12.07
C SER A 134 22.94 -11.15 11.38
N THR A 135 23.85 -10.49 12.09
CA THR A 135 25.18 -10.12 11.60
C THR A 135 26.20 -11.26 11.59
N GLU A 136 25.89 -12.44 12.15
CA GLU A 136 26.77 -13.61 12.07
C GLU A 136 26.03 -14.85 11.57
N THR A 137 26.25 -15.20 10.30
CA THR A 137 25.89 -16.52 9.79
C THR A 137 26.59 -17.58 10.65
N LEU A 138 25.91 -18.68 10.99
CA LEU A 138 26.50 -19.78 11.76
C LEU A 138 27.84 -20.27 11.19
N ALA A 139 28.00 -20.17 9.86
CA ALA A 139 29.26 -20.44 9.18
C ALA A 139 30.39 -19.44 9.52
N ALA A 140 30.10 -18.15 9.67
CA ALA A 140 31.10 -17.15 10.05
C ALA A 140 31.59 -17.36 11.49
N THR A 141 30.69 -17.75 12.39
CA THR A 141 31.05 -18.10 13.77
C THR A 141 31.85 -19.40 13.85
N LEU A 142 31.51 -20.42 13.06
CA LEU A 142 32.35 -21.62 12.96
C LEU A 142 33.70 -21.30 12.33
N PHE A 143 33.75 -20.38 11.37
CA PHE A 143 34.99 -19.96 10.72
C PHE A 143 35.90 -19.19 11.69
N THR A 144 35.36 -18.24 12.46
CA THR A 144 36.12 -17.54 13.51
C THR A 144 36.55 -18.51 14.61
N LEU A 145 35.69 -19.45 15.01
CA LEU A 145 36.04 -20.52 15.96
C LEU A 145 37.18 -21.41 15.46
N GLY A 146 37.19 -21.75 14.17
CA GLY A 146 38.20 -22.60 13.55
C GLY A 146 39.50 -21.89 13.20
N THR A 147 39.47 -20.56 13.07
CA THR A 147 40.65 -19.73 12.77
C THR A 147 41.28 -19.11 14.01
N ASP A 148 40.55 -19.05 15.12
CA ASP A 148 41.06 -18.56 16.39
C ASP A 148 42.11 -19.54 16.95
N LYS A 149 43.38 -19.18 16.81
CA LYS A 149 44.50 -19.96 17.31
C LYS A 149 44.46 -19.94 18.84
N PRO A 150 44.38 -21.09 19.53
CA PRO A 150 44.43 -21.11 20.99
C PRO A 150 45.72 -20.45 21.44
N SER A 151 45.59 -19.45 22.32
CA SER A 151 46.73 -18.73 22.87
C SER A 151 47.64 -19.73 23.57
N GLU A 152 48.95 -19.65 23.35
CA GLU A 152 49.96 -20.63 23.82
C GLU A 152 50.00 -20.80 25.35
N LYS A 153 49.27 -19.95 26.08
CA LYS A 153 49.16 -19.90 27.54
C LYS A 153 47.81 -20.39 28.07
N GLU A 154 46.87 -20.77 27.20
CA GLU A 154 45.51 -21.16 27.57
C GLU A 154 45.46 -22.65 27.93
N THR A 155 44.89 -22.98 29.10
CA THR A 155 44.67 -24.38 29.47
C THR A 155 43.55 -24.98 28.61
N LEU A 156 43.61 -26.29 28.34
CA LEU A 156 42.61 -26.98 27.53
C LEU A 156 41.17 -26.79 28.07
N VAL A 157 41.03 -26.67 29.39
CA VAL A 157 39.76 -26.39 30.08
C VAL A 157 39.26 -24.97 29.80
N ALA A 158 40.13 -23.97 29.78
CA ALA A 158 39.76 -22.59 29.47
C ALA A 158 39.30 -22.44 28.01
N CYS A 159 40.02 -23.08 27.08
CA CYS A 159 39.61 -23.15 25.68
C CYS A 159 38.24 -23.85 25.53
N ALA A 160 38.05 -25.03 26.11
CA ALA A 160 36.78 -25.74 26.06
C ALA A 160 35.62 -24.93 26.67
N SER A 161 35.87 -24.22 27.77
CA SER A 161 34.87 -23.36 28.42
C SER A 161 34.51 -22.15 27.56
N ARG A 162 35.48 -21.57 26.84
CA ARG A 162 35.26 -20.48 25.89
C ARG A 162 34.48 -20.94 24.66
N LEU A 163 34.81 -22.11 24.10
CA LEU A 163 34.07 -22.75 23.02
C LEU A 163 32.62 -23.01 23.45
N MET A 164 32.42 -23.62 24.62
CA MET A 164 31.08 -23.88 25.15
C MET A 164 30.31 -22.59 25.38
N THR A 165 30.91 -21.59 26.03
CA THR A 165 30.25 -20.29 26.25
C THR A 165 29.86 -19.60 24.95
N SER A 166 30.71 -19.66 23.92
CA SER A 166 30.42 -19.10 22.58
C SER A 166 29.28 -19.86 21.88
N LEU A 167 29.21 -21.17 22.07
CA LEU A 167 28.12 -21.99 21.56
C LEU A 167 26.83 -21.79 22.34
N THR A 168 26.87 -21.59 23.67
CA THR A 168 25.67 -21.53 24.51
C THR A 168 25.07 -20.13 24.65
N ASN A 169 25.85 -19.06 24.58
CA ASN A 169 25.32 -17.68 24.69
C ASN A 169 24.53 -17.22 23.46
N ARG A 170 24.48 -18.04 22.39
CA ARG A 170 23.85 -17.67 21.11
C ARG A 170 22.54 -18.44 20.81
N TRP A 171 22.07 -19.24 21.77
CA TRP A 171 20.78 -19.97 21.75
C TRP A 171 19.96 -19.59 22.98
#